data_AF-A0A241XRB0-F1
#
_entry.id   AF-A0A241XRB0-F1
#
_cell.length_a   1.000
_cell.length_b   1.000
_cell.length_c   1.000
_cell.angle_alpha   90.00
_cell.angle_beta   90.00
_cell.angle_gamma   90.00
#
_symmetry.space_group_name_H-M   'P 1'
#
loop_
_entity.id
_entity.type
_entity.pdbx_description
1 polymer ?
#
loop_
_entity_poly.entity_id
_entity_poly.type
_entity_poly.pdbx_seq_one_letter_code
_entity_poly.pdbx_strand_id
1 'polypeptide(L)'
;MSDCVPYAVHIVTGKAYEEVLAQAKNIRGWDEVNGIHPVGAWLLLKDFGCQITQMLSAGYRVTLARFKKQLDPQKTYIISTDAHWFVIRRGVTYDLAETHGRSYVRHYIEILHPGPAFAEGSELNATKPLDAIKESHEQHAMG
;
A
#
# COMPACT_ATOMS: atom_id res chain seq x y z
N MET A 1 3.03 -11.75 1.77
CA MET A 1 2.06 -11.75 0.66
C MET A 1 2.52 -10.73 -0.36
N SER A 2 2.46 -11.07 -1.66
CA SER A 2 2.93 -10.25 -2.78
C SER A 2 2.02 -9.03 -3.07
N ASP A 3 0.81 -9.04 -2.53
CA ASP A 3 -0.25 -8.04 -2.67
C ASP A 3 -0.08 -6.75 -1.83
N CYS A 4 0.92 -6.69 -0.94
CA CYS A 4 1.08 -5.56 -0.02
C CYS A 4 1.17 -4.19 -0.72
N VAL A 5 1.77 -4.15 -1.92
CA VAL A 5 1.86 -2.93 -2.71
C VAL A 5 0.53 -2.57 -3.37
N PRO A 6 -0.14 -3.45 -4.16
CA PRO A 6 -1.49 -3.20 -4.65
C PRO A 6 -2.46 -2.75 -3.55
N TYR A 7 -2.40 -3.38 -2.38
CA TYR A 7 -3.21 -2.98 -1.24
C TYR A 7 -2.89 -1.55 -0.77
N ALA A 8 -1.60 -1.22 -0.60
CA ALA A 8 -1.21 0.14 -0.23
C ALA A 8 -1.66 1.19 -1.25
N VAL A 9 -1.59 0.88 -2.55
CA VAL A 9 -2.06 1.76 -3.63
C VAL A 9 -3.58 1.92 -3.59
N HIS A 10 -4.35 0.84 -3.40
CA HIS A 10 -5.80 0.88 -3.18
C HIS A 10 -6.18 1.86 -2.06
N ILE A 11 -5.53 1.76 -0.91
CA ILE A 11 -5.83 2.61 0.26
C ILE A 11 -5.58 4.10 -0.01
N VAL A 12 -4.54 4.46 -0.76
CA VAL A 12 -4.20 5.89 -1.01
C VAL A 12 -4.90 6.48 -2.23
N THR A 13 -5.34 5.64 -3.18
CA THR A 13 -6.02 6.09 -4.41
C THR A 13 -7.53 6.09 -4.26
N GLY A 14 -8.08 5.23 -3.38
CA GLY A 14 -9.52 4.96 -3.29
C GLY A 14 -10.06 4.10 -4.45
N LYS A 15 -9.20 3.65 -5.38
CA LYS A 15 -9.57 2.78 -6.49
C LYS A 15 -9.85 1.37 -6.01
N ALA A 16 -10.76 0.65 -6.65
CA ALA A 16 -11.04 -0.75 -6.29
C ALA A 16 -9.76 -1.60 -6.30
N TYR A 17 -9.62 -2.52 -5.35
CA TYR A 17 -8.41 -3.32 -5.21
C TYR A 17 -8.13 -4.15 -6.46
N GLU A 18 -9.18 -4.70 -7.07
CA GLU A 18 -9.13 -5.49 -8.30
C GLU A 18 -8.62 -4.65 -9.49
N GLU A 19 -9.04 -3.38 -9.59
CA GLU A 19 -8.57 -2.45 -10.61
C GLU A 19 -7.07 -2.18 -10.43
N VAL A 20 -6.65 -1.93 -9.20
CA VAL A 20 -5.23 -1.70 -8.86
C VAL A 20 -4.39 -2.94 -9.16
N LEU A 21 -4.86 -4.12 -8.78
CA LEU A 21 -4.16 -5.38 -9.01
C LEU A 21 -4.04 -5.69 -10.51
N ALA A 22 -5.11 -5.46 -11.29
CA ALA A 22 -5.07 -5.64 -12.74
C ALA A 22 -4.03 -4.72 -13.40
N GLN A 23 -3.97 -3.45 -12.99
CA GLN A 23 -2.98 -2.51 -13.53
C GLN A 23 -1.55 -2.86 -13.08
N ALA A 24 -1.37 -3.29 -11.83
CA ALA A 24 -0.08 -3.76 -11.32
C ALA A 24 0.44 -4.97 -12.13
N LYS A 25 -0.44 -5.95 -12.40
CA LYS A 25 -0.16 -7.14 -13.21
C LYS A 25 0.22 -6.78 -14.64
N ASN A 26 -0.62 -5.99 -15.31
CA ASN A 26 -0.53 -5.78 -16.75
C ASN A 26 0.56 -4.80 -17.18
N ILE A 27 0.91 -3.82 -16.34
CA ILE A 27 1.75 -2.68 -16.76
C ILE A 27 3.03 -2.59 -15.95
N ARG A 28 3.03 -3.07 -14.70
CA ARG A 28 4.10 -2.77 -13.74
C ARG A 28 4.86 -4.02 -13.25
N GLY A 29 4.62 -5.16 -13.89
CA GLY A 29 5.37 -6.39 -13.66
C GLY A 29 5.15 -6.98 -12.28
N TRP A 30 3.95 -6.78 -11.70
CA TRP A 30 3.58 -7.50 -10.49
C TRP A 30 3.37 -8.98 -10.80
N ASP A 31 3.91 -9.86 -9.96
CA ASP A 31 3.59 -11.29 -9.98
C ASP A 31 3.32 -11.84 -8.57
N GLU A 32 2.67 -13.00 -8.52
CA GLU A 32 2.19 -13.60 -7.26
C GLU A 32 3.31 -14.07 -6.34
N VAL A 33 4.51 -14.31 -6.87
CA VAL A 33 5.67 -14.83 -6.14
C VAL A 33 6.56 -13.67 -5.66
N ASN A 34 6.91 -12.75 -6.56
CA ASN A 34 7.89 -11.70 -6.28
C ASN A 34 7.25 -10.35 -5.93
N GLY A 35 5.93 -10.22 -6.08
CA GLY A 35 5.25 -8.94 -5.93
C GLY A 35 5.66 -7.97 -7.04
N ILE A 36 5.89 -6.71 -6.69
CA ILE A 36 6.21 -5.63 -7.63
C ILE A 36 7.46 -4.87 -7.18
N HIS A 37 8.29 -4.50 -8.15
CA HIS A 37 9.46 -3.69 -7.89
C HIS A 37 9.08 -2.30 -7.35
N PRO A 38 9.83 -1.72 -6.39
CA PRO A 38 9.55 -0.40 -5.80
C PRO A 38 9.32 0.73 -6.83
N VAL A 39 10.09 0.73 -7.92
CA VAL A 39 9.92 1.72 -9.00
C VAL A 39 8.58 1.52 -9.73
N GLY A 40 8.18 0.26 -9.96
CA GLY A 40 6.88 -0.07 -10.55
C GLY A 40 5.73 0.38 -9.64
N ALA A 41 5.86 0.17 -8.32
CA ALA A 41 4.92 0.66 -7.32
C ALA A 41 4.76 2.18 -7.34
N TRP A 42 5.89 2.90 -7.41
CA TRP A 42 5.90 4.36 -7.47
C TRP A 42 5.26 4.89 -8.76
N LEU A 43 5.50 4.24 -9.90
CA LEU A 43 4.85 4.59 -11.17
C LEU A 43 3.35 4.28 -11.14
N LEU A 44 2.94 3.17 -10.52
CA LEU A 44 1.53 2.80 -10.38
C LEU A 44 0.72 3.90 -9.65
N LEU A 45 1.28 4.47 -8.56
CA LEU A 45 0.67 5.61 -7.87
C LEU A 45 0.45 6.81 -8.80
N LYS A 46 1.43 7.10 -9.67
CA LYS A 46 1.33 8.18 -10.64
C LYS A 46 0.30 7.89 -11.72
N ASP A 47 0.22 6.65 -12.20
CA ASP A 47 -0.77 6.25 -13.19
C ASP A 47 -2.20 6.43 -12.65
N PHE A 48 -2.40 6.23 -11.35
CA PHE A 48 -3.66 6.51 -10.65
C PHE A 48 -3.84 7.98 -10.24
N GLY A 49 -3.00 8.89 -10.74
CA GLY A 49 -3.15 10.32 -10.57
C GLY A 49 -2.77 10.86 -9.18
N CYS A 50 -2.09 10.06 -8.35
CA CYS A 50 -1.58 10.58 -7.08
C CYS A 50 -0.46 11.61 -7.32
N GLN A 51 -0.51 12.73 -6.60
CA GLN A 51 0.65 13.59 -6.44
C GLN A 51 1.46 13.10 -5.23
N ILE A 52 2.67 12.63 -5.51
CA ILE A 52 3.53 12.00 -4.52
C ILE A 52 4.92 12.64 -4.55
N THR A 53 5.60 12.54 -3.42
CA THR A 53 7.04 12.81 -3.35
C THR A 53 7.85 11.75 -4.10
N GLN A 54 9.14 12.04 -4.31
CA GLN A 54 10.09 10.99 -4.64
C GLN A 54 10.14 9.93 -3.52
N MET A 55 10.62 8.72 -3.84
CA MET A 55 10.86 7.71 -2.83
C MET A 55 12.03 8.15 -1.95
N LEU A 56 11.74 8.49 -0.70
CA LEU A 56 12.74 9.01 0.25
C LEU A 56 13.26 7.86 1.11
N SER A 57 14.58 7.86 1.36
CA SER A 57 15.15 6.97 2.37
C SER A 57 14.82 7.49 3.76
N ALA A 58 14.50 6.58 4.68
CA ALA A 58 14.31 6.93 6.09
C ALA A 58 15.64 7.26 6.81
N GLY A 59 16.76 7.26 6.08
CA GLY A 59 18.10 7.53 6.61
C GLY A 59 18.74 6.31 7.25
N TYR A 60 19.58 6.51 8.28
CA TYR A 60 20.22 5.42 9.02
C TYR A 60 19.18 4.53 9.71
N ARG A 61 19.35 3.20 9.62
CA ARG A 61 18.54 2.11 10.20
C ARG A 61 17.57 2.55 11.32
N VAL A 62 16.40 3.06 10.91
CA VAL A 62 15.34 3.48 11.82
C VAL A 62 14.29 2.39 11.93
N THR A 63 13.92 2.04 13.15
CA THR A 63 12.84 1.07 13.38
C THR A 63 11.50 1.72 13.10
N LEU A 64 10.53 0.92 12.67
CA LEU A 64 9.19 1.41 12.39
C LEU A 64 8.56 2.13 13.59
N ALA A 65 8.72 1.59 14.80
CA ALA A 65 8.19 2.23 16.02
C ALA A 65 8.79 3.62 16.26
N ARG A 66 10.07 3.83 15.92
CA ARG A 66 10.73 5.15 16.03
C ARG A 66 10.31 6.06 14.88
N PHE A 67 10.26 5.53 13.66
CA PHE A 67 9.89 6.28 12.47
C PHE A 67 8.46 6.83 12.59
N LYS A 68 7.49 6.03 13.06
CA LYS A 68 6.10 6.47 13.29
C LYS A 68 5.99 7.69 14.18
N LYS A 69 6.87 7.84 15.18
CA LYS A 69 6.86 9.00 16.10
C LYS A 69 7.34 10.30 15.45
N GLN A 70 7.98 10.22 14.29
CA GLN A 70 8.51 11.37 13.56
C GLN A 70 7.58 11.85 12.45
N LEU A 71 6.56 11.05 12.11
CA LEU A 71 5.61 11.38 11.06
C LEU A 71 4.61 12.42 11.55
N ASP A 72 4.29 13.37 10.67
CA ASP A 72 3.16 14.25 10.87
C ASP A 72 1.85 13.42 10.83
N PRO A 73 1.06 13.38 11.92
CA PRO A 73 -0.15 12.57 12.00
C PRO A 73 -1.29 13.10 11.11
N GLN A 74 -1.17 14.28 10.48
CA GLN A 74 -2.15 14.80 9.53
C GLN A 74 -1.89 14.38 8.09
N LYS A 75 -0.73 13.77 7.82
CA LYS A 75 -0.29 13.38 6.47
C LYS A 75 -0.54 11.90 6.18
N THR A 76 -0.39 11.55 4.91
CA THR A 76 -0.48 10.18 4.42
C THR A 76 0.85 9.72 3.85
N TYR A 77 1.29 8.54 4.26
CA TYR A 77 2.56 7.95 3.86
C TYR A 77 2.37 6.50 3.42
N ILE A 78 3.09 6.10 2.38
CA ILE A 78 3.40 4.71 2.12
C ILE A 78 4.77 4.43 2.73
N ILE A 79 4.88 3.33 3.47
CA ILE A 79 6.10 2.90 4.15
C ILE A 79 6.53 1.56 3.59
N SER A 80 7.81 1.46 3.23
CA SER A 80 8.46 0.24 2.77
C SER A 80 9.45 -0.24 3.82
N THR A 81 9.35 -1.52 4.15
CA THR A 81 10.37 -2.30 4.88
C THR A 81 11.02 -3.29 3.91
N ASP A 82 11.93 -4.14 4.42
CA ASP A 82 12.57 -5.20 3.62
C ASP A 82 11.59 -6.21 3.01
N ALA A 83 10.44 -6.44 3.66
CA ALA A 83 9.53 -7.52 3.29
C ALA A 83 8.09 -7.06 3.04
N HIS A 84 7.76 -5.79 3.31
CA HIS A 84 6.38 -5.34 3.32
C HIS A 84 6.23 -3.85 3.03
N TRP A 85 5.10 -3.51 2.39
CA TRP A 85 4.63 -2.14 2.18
C TRP A 85 3.27 -1.95 2.82
N PHE A 86 3.07 -0.81 3.47
CA PHE A 86 1.79 -0.48 4.12
C PHE A 86 1.58 1.03 4.17
N VAL A 87 0.38 1.45 4.54
CA VAL A 87 -0.02 2.86 4.57
C VAL A 87 -0.18 3.34 6.00
N ILE A 88 0.28 4.56 6.27
CA ILE A 88 -0.17 5.35 7.41
C ILE A 88 -0.92 6.55 6.86
N ARG A 89 -2.23 6.58 7.03
CA ARG A 89 -3.10 7.67 6.58
C ARG A 89 -3.63 8.39 7.81
N ARG A 90 -3.24 9.65 7.98
CA ARG A 90 -3.68 10.51 9.09
C ARG A 90 -3.55 9.83 10.46
N GLY A 91 -2.39 9.20 10.70
CA GLY A 91 -2.10 8.46 11.94
C GLY A 91 -2.67 7.04 12.01
N VAL A 92 -3.60 6.65 11.14
CA VAL A 92 -4.17 5.29 11.09
C VAL A 92 -3.29 4.40 10.22
N THR A 93 -2.92 3.22 10.75
CA THR A 93 -2.09 2.24 10.01
C THR A 93 -2.99 1.23 9.29
N TYR A 94 -2.75 1.04 7.99
CA TYR A 94 -3.38 0.04 7.13
C TYR A 94 -2.30 -0.93 6.66
N ASP A 95 -2.16 -2.04 7.37
CA ASP A 95 -1.05 -2.99 7.25
C ASP A 95 -1.60 -4.42 7.34
N LEU A 96 -1.61 -5.14 6.22
CA LEU A 96 -2.14 -6.50 6.16
C LEU A 96 -1.27 -7.53 6.87
N ALA A 97 0.04 -7.26 7.00
CA ALA A 97 0.98 -8.18 7.61
C ALA A 97 1.17 -7.92 9.11
N GLU A 98 0.54 -6.87 9.66
CA GLU A 98 0.73 -6.42 11.04
C GLU A 98 2.22 -6.25 11.37
N THR A 99 2.93 -5.49 10.53
CA THR A 99 4.39 -5.37 10.54
C THR A 99 4.90 -4.96 11.91
N HIS A 100 5.79 -5.80 12.46
CA HIS A 100 6.34 -5.58 13.79
C HIS A 100 7.09 -4.24 13.86
N GLY A 101 6.90 -3.48 14.94
CA GLY A 101 7.54 -2.18 15.15
C GLY A 101 9.08 -2.17 15.21
N ARG A 102 9.74 -3.33 15.22
CA ARG A 102 11.21 -3.49 15.20
C ARG A 102 11.75 -3.60 13.78
N SER A 103 10.89 -3.79 12.79
CA SER A 103 11.24 -3.80 11.37
C SER A 103 11.88 -2.49 10.97
N TYR A 104 12.87 -2.54 10.09
CA TYR A 104 13.55 -1.36 9.60
C TYR A 104 12.79 -0.75 8.44
N VAL A 105 12.61 0.57 8.49
CA VAL A 105 12.06 1.32 7.36
C VAL A 105 13.19 1.55 6.36
N ARG A 106 12.93 1.18 5.11
CA ARG A 106 13.85 1.41 3.98
C ARG A 106 13.54 2.73 3.30
N HIS A 107 12.29 2.84 2.88
CA HIS A 107 11.81 3.99 2.12
C HIS A 107 10.44 4.42 2.61
N TYR A 108 10.10 5.66 2.32
CA TYR A 108 8.75 6.17 2.46
C TYR A 108 8.41 7.11 1.30
N ILE A 109 7.12 7.23 1.03
CA ILE A 109 6.57 8.16 0.05
C ILE A 109 5.47 8.93 0.77
N GLU A 110 5.59 10.26 0.80
CA GLU A 110 4.48 11.14 1.19
C GLU A 110 3.50 11.31 0.03
N ILE A 111 2.21 11.13 0.31
CA ILE A 111 1.10 11.39 -0.59
C ILE A 111 0.65 12.83 -0.37
N LEU A 112 0.95 13.70 -1.33
CA LEU A 112 0.60 15.13 -1.27
C LEU A 112 -0.88 15.32 -1.64
N HIS A 113 -1.29 14.67 -2.72
CA HIS A 113 -2.69 14.59 -3.12
C HIS A 113 -3.03 13.14 -3.53
N PRO A 114 -4.09 12.55 -2.97
CA PRO A 114 -4.55 11.22 -3.36
C PRO A 114 -5.11 11.26 -4.79
N GLY A 115 -5.32 10.07 -5.37
CA GLY A 115 -5.89 9.94 -6.71
C GLY A 115 -7.33 10.51 -6.78
N PRO A 116 -7.84 10.82 -7.99
CA PRO A 116 -9.13 11.49 -8.17
C PRO A 116 -10.32 10.69 -7.61
N ALA A 117 -10.24 9.36 -7.61
CA ALA A 117 -11.27 8.48 -7.05
C ALA A 117 -11.43 8.59 -5.53
N PHE A 118 -10.47 9.22 -4.85
CA PHE A 118 -10.49 9.39 -3.40
C PHE A 118 -11.54 10.41 -2.91
N ALA A 119 -11.95 11.35 -3.77
CA ALA A 119 -12.92 12.39 -3.44
C ALA A 119 -14.38 11.94 -3.59
N GLU A 120 -14.66 10.88 -4.33
CA GLU A 120 -16.01 10.50 -4.76
C GLU A 120 -16.78 9.58 -3.78
N GLY A 121 -16.36 9.50 -2.50
CA GLY A 121 -17.19 8.90 -1.45
C GLY A 121 -16.56 7.81 -0.57
N SER A 122 -15.24 7.81 -0.36
CA SER A 122 -14.61 6.70 0.36
C SER A 122 -14.48 6.95 1.88
N GLU A 123 -15.52 6.63 2.65
CA GLU A 123 -15.28 5.84 3.86
C GLU A 123 -14.76 4.48 3.36
N LEU A 124 -13.44 4.38 3.16
CA LEU A 124 -12.81 3.09 2.91
C LEU A 124 -13.07 2.24 4.15
N ASN A 125 -14.11 1.41 4.10
CA ASN A 125 -14.20 0.23 4.94
C ASN A 125 -12.92 -0.55 4.65
N ALA A 126 -11.96 -0.45 5.55
CA ALA A 126 -10.75 -1.27 5.56
C ALA A 126 -11.11 -2.70 5.94
N THR A 127 -12.16 -3.26 5.35
CA THR A 127 -12.44 -4.67 5.39
C THR A 127 -11.20 -5.36 4.83
N LYS A 128 -10.56 -6.15 5.69
CA LYS A 128 -9.41 -6.96 5.34
C LYS A 128 -9.77 -7.74 4.07
N PRO A 129 -9.00 -7.65 2.97
CA PRO A 129 -9.21 -8.48 1.79
C PRO A 129 -9.19 -9.98 2.11
N LEU A 130 -8.63 -10.37 3.26
CA LEU A 130 -8.50 -11.76 3.69
C LEU A 130 -9.85 -12.50 3.83
N ASP A 131 -10.94 -11.82 4.17
CA ASP A 131 -12.25 -12.49 4.27
C ASP A 131 -12.89 -12.68 2.89
N ALA A 132 -12.78 -11.69 1.99
CA ALA A 132 -13.29 -11.77 0.62
C ALA A 132 -12.49 -12.73 -0.28
N ILE A 133 -11.17 -12.82 -0.09
CA ILE A 133 -10.31 -13.73 -0.86
C ILE A 133 -10.57 -15.19 -0.46
N LYS A 134 -10.83 -15.48 0.83
CA LYS A 134 -11.19 -16.84 1.27
C LYS A 134 -12.53 -17.31 0.69
N GLU A 135 -13.54 -16.45 0.66
CA GLU A 135 -14.86 -16.80 0.11
C GLU A 135 -14.81 -17.13 -1.40
N SER A 136 -13.97 -16.44 -2.17
CA SER A 136 -13.83 -16.70 -3.62
C SER A 136 -13.08 -18.01 -3.94
N HIS A 137 -12.21 -18.47 -3.05
CA HIS A 137 -11.46 -19.72 -3.22
C HIS A 137 -12.25 -20.95 -2.75
N GLU A 138 -13.12 -20.82 -1.76
CA GLU A 138 -13.99 -21.92 -1.30
C GLU A 138 -15.15 -22.19 -2.28
N GLN A 139 -15.64 -21.19 -3.00
CA GLN A 139 -16.72 -21.36 -3.98
C GLN A 139 -16.28 -22.07 -5.29
N HIS A 140 -15.00 -22.05 -5.65
CA HIS A 140 -14.48 -22.81 -6.79
C HIS A 140 -14.03 -24.23 -6.44
N ALA A 141 -13.89 -24.57 -5.16
CA ALA A 141 -13.48 -25.91 -4.72
C ALA A 141 -14.65 -26.89 -4.50
N MET A 142 -15.90 -26.44 -4.66
CA MET A 142 -17.12 -27.25 -4.51
C MET A 142 -18.01 -27.28 -5.77
N GLY A 143 -17.46 -26.97 -6.94
CA GLY A 143 -18.15 -27.07 -8.25
C GLY A 143 -17.67 -28.24 -9.08
#